data_AF-A0A521VPZ2-F1
#
_entry.id   AF-A0A521VPZ2-F1
#
_cell.length_a   1.000
_cell.length_b   1.000
_cell.length_c   1.000
_cell.angle_alpha   90.00
_cell.angle_beta   90.00
_cell.angle_gamma   90.00
#
_symmetry.space_group_name_H-M   'P 1'
#
loop_
_entity.id
_entity.type
_entity.pdbx_description
1 polymer ?
#
loop_
_entity_poly.entity_id
_entity_poly.type
_entity_poly.pdbx_seq_one_letter_code
_entity_poly.pdbx_strand_id
1 'polypeptide(L)' 'MPENAAPHPTGITLHQASRVLEIAFEDGKSFRLPCEFLRVYSPS' A
#
# COMPACT_ATOMS: atom_id res chain seq x y z
N MET A 1 -19.95 16.15 4.56
CA MET A 1 -18.59 15.78 4.98
C MET A 1 -18.24 14.53 4.20
N PRO A 2 -17.30 14.53 3.24
CA PRO A 2 -16.86 13.28 2.66
C PRO A 2 -16.02 12.60 3.73
N GLU A 3 -16.63 11.63 4.42
CA GLU A 3 -15.89 10.60 5.13
C GLU A 3 -14.83 10.04 4.17
N ASN A 4 -13.58 10.08 4.61
CA ASN A 4 -12.43 9.63 3.84
C ASN A 4 -12.52 8.10 3.70
N ALA A 5 -13.39 7.62 2.82
CA ALA A 5 -13.62 6.22 2.49
C ALA A 5 -12.41 5.70 1.68
N ALA A 6 -11.23 5.75 2.30
CA ALA A 6 -10.13 4.93 1.87
C ALA A 6 -10.60 3.48 2.08
N PRO A 7 -10.68 2.65 1.02
CA PRO A 7 -11.10 1.27 1.19
C PRO A 7 -10.19 0.61 2.23
N HIS A 8 -10.73 -0.28 3.06
CA HIS A 8 -9.90 -0.92 4.06
C HIS A 8 -8.92 -1.88 3.38
N PRO A 9 -7.62 -1.85 3.73
CA PRO A 9 -6.68 -2.83 3.23
C PRO A 9 -7.03 -4.21 3.82
N THR A 10 -7.33 -5.17 2.96
CA THR A 10 -7.65 -6.56 3.32
C THR A 10 -6.42 -7.44 3.40
N GLY A 11 -5.33 -7.05 2.72
CA GLY A 11 -4.09 -7.82 2.71
C GLY A 11 -2.88 -6.94 2.42
N ILE A 12 -1.77 -7.24 3.09
CA ILE A 12 -0.49 -6.56 2.88
C ILE A 12 0.58 -7.63 2.65
N THR A 13 1.22 -7.60 1.48
CA THR A 13 2.25 -8.56 1.08
C THR A 13 3.54 -7.82 0.76
N LEU A 14 4.63 -8.18 1.43
CA LEU A 14 5.95 -7.61 1.15
C LEU A 14 6.75 -8.54 0.24
N HIS A 15 6.94 -8.14 -1.01
CA HIS A 15 7.83 -8.81 -1.95
C HIS A 15 9.27 -8.36 -1.70
N GLN A 16 9.96 -9.02 -0.76
CA GLN A 16 11.33 -8.65 -0.36
C GLN A 16 12.35 -8.74 -1.50
N ALA A 17 12.24 -9.75 -2.37
CA ALA A 17 13.15 -9.93 -3.50
C ALA A 17 13.07 -8.78 -4.51
N SER A 18 11.85 -8.36 -4.86
CA SER A 18 11.59 -7.24 -5.78
C SER A 18 11.56 -5.88 -5.09
N ARG A 19 11.65 -5.87 -3.75
CA ARG A 19 11.49 -4.69 -2.88
C ARG A 19 10.21 -3.89 -3.15
N VAL A 20 9.08 -4.59 -3.26
CA VAL A 20 7.76 -3.99 -3.52
C VAL A 20 6.80 -4.38 -2.41
N LEU A 21 6.02 -3.42 -1.92
CA LEU A 21 4.90 -3.64 -1.03
C LEU A 21 3.61 -3.72 -1.86
N GLU A 22 2.92 -4.85 -1.80
CA GLU A 22 1.60 -5.01 -2.38
C GLU A 22 0.53 -4.83 -1.28
N ILE A 23 -0.49 -4.03 -1.57
CA ILE A 23 -1.62 -3.76 -0.68
C ILE A 23 -2.90 -4.12 -1.44
N ALA A 24 -3.64 -5.09 -0.94
CA ALA A 24 -4.96 -5.44 -1.41
C ALA A 24 -6.02 -4.73 -0.57
N PHE A 25 -7.05 -4.23 -1.23
CA PHE A 25 -8.16 -3.49 -0.63
C PHE A 25 -9.46 -4.29 -0.73
N GLU A 26 -10.43 -4.00 0.14
CA GLU A 26 -11.71 -4.71 0.17
C GLU A 26 -12.53 -4.53 -1.13
N ASP A 27 -12.28 -3.45 -1.86
CA ASP A 27 -12.86 -3.16 -3.18
C ASP A 27 -12.33 -4.10 -4.29
N GLY A 28 -11.45 -5.06 -3.95
CA GLY A 28 -10.81 -5.98 -4.90
C GLY A 28 -9.64 -5.36 -5.68
N LYS A 29 -9.29 -4.11 -5.39
CA LYS A 29 -8.15 -3.42 -5.97
C LYS A 29 -6.86 -3.82 -5.26
N SER A 30 -5.79 -4.03 -6.01
CA SER A 30 -4.44 -4.24 -5.49
C SER A 30 -3.48 -3.18 -6.02
N PHE A 31 -2.66 -2.64 -5.11
CA PHE A 31 -1.68 -1.62 -5.43
C PHE A 31 -0.29 -2.11 -5.06
N ARG A 32 0.68 -1.81 -5.91
CA ARG A 32 2.09 -2.21 -5.74
C ARG A 32 2.94 -0.96 -5.63
N LEU A 33 3.56 -0.80 -4.47
CA LEU A 33 4.36 0.36 -4.10
C LEU A 33 5.82 -0.08 -3.94
N PRO A 34 6.76 0.42 -4.74
CA PRO A 34 8.18 0.12 -4.55
C PRO A 34 8.70 0.71 -3.24
N CYS A 35 9.58 -0.01 -2.55
CA CYS A 35 10.09 0.39 -1.23
C CYS A 35 10.85 1.72 -1.26
N GLU A 36 11.45 2.07 -2.40
CA GLU A 36 12.15 3.34 -2.62
C GLU A 36 11.21 4.53 -2.38
N PHE A 37 9.95 4.39 -2.80
CA PHE A 37 8.92 5.40 -2.62
C PHE A 37 8.53 5.55 -1.15
N LEU A 38 8.38 4.43 -0.43
CA LEU A 38 8.07 4.44 1.01
C LEU A 38 9.19 5.07 1.84
N ARG A 39 10.44 4.93 1.40
CA ARG A 39 11.59 5.52 2.09
C ARG A 39 11.63 7.04 1.94
N VAL A 40 11.29 7.57 0.75
CA VAL A 40 11.26 9.02 0.47
C VAL A 40 10.12 9.72 1.23
N TYR A 41 8.98 9.05 1.37
CA TYR A 41 7.80 9.60 2.06
C TYR A 41 7.73 9.24 3.55
N SER A 42 8.74 8.60 4.12
CA SER A 42 8.80 8.36 5.56
C SER A 42 9.29 9.66 6.23
N PRO A 43 8.43 10.40 6.97
CA PRO A 43 8.89 11.51 7.77
C PRO A 43 9.71 10.90 8.91
N SER A 44 11.01 11.16 8.95
CA SER A 44 11.76 11.08 10.22
C SER A 44 11.42 12.28 11.08
#